data_AF-A0A353YD84-F1
#
_entry.id   AF-A0A353YD84-F1
#
_cell.length_a   1.000
_cell.length_b   1.000
_cell.length_c   1.000
_cell.angle_alpha   90.00
_cell.angle_beta   90.00
_cell.angle_gamma   90.00
#
_symmetry.space_group_name_H-M   'P 1'
#
loop_
_entity.id
_entity.type
_entity.pdbx_description
1 polymer ?
#
loop_
_entity_poly.entity_id
_entity_poly.type
_entity_poly.pdbx_seq_one_letter_code
_entity_poly.pdbx_strand_id
1 'polypeptide(L)' 'MAAPDRFIAWCKQEQASIEQQLELLQAGKVRTGEDIGAGWIDTTEESVERARARLAELNELLTEAGTATVVKPDAL' A
#
# COMPACT_ATOMS: atom_id res chain seq x y z
N MET A 1 3.11 11.65 22.63
CA MET A 1 2.65 10.48 21.86
C MET A 1 3.80 9.50 21.76
N ALA A 2 3.59 8.26 22.20
CA ALA A 2 4.62 7.23 22.15
C ALA A 2 4.83 6.78 20.69
N ALA A 3 6.01 6.21 20.38
CA ALA A 3 6.31 5.71 19.05
C ALA A 3 5.28 4.68 18.52
N PRO A 4 4.71 3.78 19.34
CA PRO A 4 3.65 2.85 18.91
C PRO A 4 2.37 3.56 18.47
N ASP A 5 1.94 4.62 19.18
CA ASP A 5 0.71 5.37 18.83
C ASP A 5 0.84 6.04 17.47
N ARG A 6 2.04 6.56 17.15
CA ARG A 6 2.34 7.19 15.87
C ARG A 6 2.37 6.18 14.73
N PHE A 7 2.89 4.98 14.98
CA PHE A 7 2.90 3.89 14.02
C PHE A 7 1.47 3.43 13.68
N ILE A 8 0.63 3.21 14.70
CA ILE A 8 -0.78 2.83 14.49
C ILE A 8 -1.54 3.93 13.74
N ALA A 9 -1.32 5.19 14.09
CA ALA A 9 -1.94 6.32 13.38
C ALA A 9 -1.49 6.38 11.91
N TRP A 10 -0.21 6.14 11.63
CA TRP A 10 0.31 6.07 10.27
C TRP A 10 -0.27 4.90 9.49
N CYS A 11 -0.34 3.70 10.06
CA CYS A 11 -0.95 2.55 9.40
C CYS A 11 -2.42 2.81 9.02
N LYS A 12 -3.21 3.42 9.91
CA LYS A 12 -4.59 3.81 9.61
C LYS A 12 -4.70 4.85 8.50
N GLN A 13 -3.78 5.81 8.48
CA GLN A 13 -3.72 6.81 7.40
C GLN A 13 -3.34 6.15 6.06
N GLU A 14 -2.38 5.23 6.08
CA GLU A 14 -1.93 4.50 4.90
C GLU A 14 -3.04 3.59 4.35
N GLN A 15 -3.80 2.92 5.23
CA GLN A 15 -5.00 2.16 4.85
C GLN A 15 -6.01 3.04 4.10
N ALA A 16 -6.37 4.19 4.67
CA ALA A 16 -7.32 5.11 4.06
C ALA A 16 -6.82 5.64 2.69
N SER A 17 -5.51 5.87 2.56
CA SER A 17 -4.87 6.28 1.31
C SER A 17 -4.98 5.18 0.23
N ILE A 18 -4.65 3.94 0.59
CA ILE A 18 -4.71 2.80 -0.33
C ILE A 18 -6.15 2.47 -0.72
N GLU A 19 -7.09 2.53 0.22
CA GLU A 19 -8.53 2.34 -0.05
C GLU A 19 -9.05 3.39 -1.03
N GLN A 20 -8.69 4.65 -0.84
CA GLN A 20 -9.06 5.71 -1.77
C GLN A 20 -8.43 5.49 -3.15
N GLN A 21 -7.17 5.09 -3.23
CA GLN A 21 -6.52 4.76 -4.50
C GLN A 21 -7.26 3.61 -5.20
N LEU A 22 -7.60 2.54 -4.48
CA LEU A 22 -8.34 1.40 -5.01
C LEU A 22 -9.72 1.82 -5.52
N GLU A 23 -10.44 2.69 -4.79
CA GLU A 23 -11.72 3.22 -5.24
C GLU A 23 -11.59 3.96 -6.57
N LEU A 24 -10.58 4.82 -6.72
CA LEU A 24 -10.36 5.59 -7.95
C LEU A 24 -10.01 4.70 -9.14
N LEU A 25 -9.17 3.69 -8.94
CA LEU A 25 -8.76 2.74 -9.98
C LEU A 25 -9.91 1.83 -10.40
N GLN A 26 -10.67 1.28 -9.42
CA GLN A 26 -11.79 0.38 -9.70
C GLN A 26 -13.00 1.11 -10.31
N ALA A 27 -13.24 2.35 -9.91
CA ALA A 27 -14.26 3.20 -10.54
C ALA A 27 -13.87 3.66 -11.95
N GLY A 28 -12.65 3.34 -12.42
CA GLY A 28 -12.13 3.79 -13.71
C GLY A 28 -11.93 5.31 -13.79
N LYS A 29 -11.91 6.01 -12.65
CA LYS A 29 -11.66 7.46 -12.57
C LYS A 29 -10.19 7.78 -12.87
N VAL A 30 -9.30 6.84 -12.58
CA VAL A 30 -7.86 6.92 -12.83
C VAL A 30 -7.40 5.60 -13.44
N ARG A 31 -6.42 5.67 -14.33
CA ARG A 31 -5.69 4.52 -14.85
C ARG A 31 -4.21 4.71 -14.59
N THR A 32 -3.51 3.62 -14.30
CA THR A 32 -2.05 3.63 -14.22
C THR A 32 -1.50 2.98 -15.47
N GLY A 33 -0.33 3.44 -15.90
CA GLY A 33 0.36 2.78 -16.98
C GLY A 33 1.78 3.26 -17.11
N GLU A 34 2.56 2.45 -17.80
CA GLU A 34 3.99 2.65 -18.02
C GLU A 34 4.21 3.02 -19.48
N ASP A 35 5.02 4.06 -19.71
CA ASP A 35 5.52 4.38 -21.05
C ASP A 35 6.80 3.57 -21.30
N ILE A 36 6.71 2.64 -22.25
CA ILE A 36 7.82 1.77 -22.63
C ILE A 36 8.62 2.32 -23.82
N GLY A 37 8.42 3.57 -24.20
CA GLY A 37 9.08 4.23 -25.34
C GLY A 37 8.53 3.83 -26.72
N ALA A 38 7.79 2.72 -26.81
CA ALA A 38 7.04 2.29 -27.98
C ALA A 38 5.51 2.48 -27.84
N GLY A 39 5.06 2.93 -26.67
CA GLY A 39 3.65 3.11 -26.35
C GLY A 39 3.39 3.07 -24.84
N TRP A 40 2.14 3.37 -24.48
CA TRP A 40 1.66 3.33 -23.10
C TRP A 40 0.95 2.01 -22.84
N ILE A 41 1.40 1.27 -21.81
CA ILE A 41 0.78 0.02 -21.37
C ILE A 41 -0.07 0.31 -20.14
N ASP A 42 -1.33 -0.08 -20.17
CA ASP A 42 -2.22 -0.01 -19.01
C ASP A 42 -1.78 -1.06 -17.97
N THR A 43 -1.40 -0.58 -16.78
CA THR A 43 -1.00 -1.41 -15.63
C THR A 43 -1.99 -1.27 -14.47
N THR A 44 -3.20 -0.78 -14.74
CA THR A 44 -4.24 -0.53 -13.71
C THR A 44 -4.56 -1.77 -12.91
N GLU A 45 -4.69 -2.92 -13.57
CA GLU A 45 -4.97 -4.19 -12.90
C GLU A 45 -3.83 -4.62 -11.97
N GLU A 46 -2.58 -4.55 -12.44
CA GLU A 46 -1.41 -4.83 -11.61
C GLU A 46 -1.31 -3.87 -10.40
N SER A 47 -1.59 -2.59 -10.62
CA SER A 47 -1.60 -1.59 -9.55
C SER A 47 -2.71 -1.83 -8.53
N VAL A 48 -3.87 -2.34 -8.95
CA VAL A 48 -4.95 -2.76 -8.04
C VAL A 48 -4.51 -3.96 -7.20
N GLU A 49 -3.93 -4.99 -7.81
CA GLU A 49 -3.45 -6.18 -7.08
C GLU A 49 -2.36 -5.84 -6.07
N ARG A 50 -1.38 -4.99 -6.45
CA ARG A 50 -0.33 -4.51 -5.53
C ARG A 50 -0.90 -3.71 -4.37
N ALA A 51 -1.89 -2.85 -4.63
CA ALA A 51 -2.55 -2.06 -3.59
C ALA A 51 -3.34 -2.96 -2.62
N ARG A 52 -4.02 -4.01 -3.12
CA ARG A 52 -4.70 -5.00 -2.26
C ARG A 52 -3.72 -5.78 -1.39
N ALA A 53 -2.60 -6.23 -1.94
CA ALA A 53 -1.57 -6.94 -1.18
C ALA A 53 -1.02 -6.07 -0.04
N ARG A 54 -0.67 -4.81 -0.33
CA ARG A 54 -0.21 -3.86 0.70
C ARG A 54 -1.25 -3.59 1.78
N LEU A 55 -2.53 -3.49 1.40
CA LEU A 55 -3.61 -3.31 2.36
C LEU A 55 -3.75 -4.53 3.29
N ALA A 56 -3.59 -5.74 2.75
CA ALA A 56 -3.59 -6.97 3.54
C ALA A 56 -2.41 -6.99 4.52
N GLU A 57 -1.19 -6.67 4.08
CA GLU A 57 -0.02 -6.55 4.94
C GLU A 57 -0.24 -5.53 6.08
N LEU A 58 -0.79 -4.34 5.77
CA LEU A 58 -1.10 -3.33 6.80
C LEU A 58 -2.15 -3.81 7.80
N ASN A 59 -3.16 -4.56 7.35
CA ASN A 59 -4.17 -5.14 8.23
C ASN A 59 -3.56 -6.20 9.16
N GLU A 60 -2.65 -7.03 8.65
CA GLU A 60 -1.90 -8.00 9.45
C GLU A 60 -1.04 -7.30 10.51
N LEU A 61 -0.30 -6.25 10.12
CA LEU A 61 0.52 -5.44 11.04
C LEU A 61 -0.28 -4.78 12.17
N LEU A 62 -1.56 -4.48 11.94
CA LEU A 62 -2.46 -3.90 12.94
C LEU A 62 -3.21 -4.95 13.77
N THR A 63 -3.37 -6.17 13.27
CA THR A 63 -4.13 -7.26 13.91
C THR A 63 -3.22 -8.18 14.72
N GLU A 64 -1.97 -8.39 14.30
CA GLU A 64 -0.96 -8.96 15.16
C GLU A 64 -0.77 -8.02 16.35
N ALA A 65 -1.12 -8.51 17.53
CA ALA A 65 -0.89 -7.84 18.81
C ALA A 65 0.63 -7.70 19.03
N GLY A 66 1.23 -6.71 18.37
CA GLY A 66 2.60 -6.26 18.51
C GLY A 66 3.66 -7.35 18.41
N THR A 67 4.07 -7.73 17.19
CA THR A 67 5.45 -8.22 16.94
C THR A 67 5.81 -8.22 15.45
N ALA A 68 5.42 -7.17 14.71
CA ALA A 68 6.04 -6.95 13.41
C ALA A 68 7.52 -6.56 13.61
N THR A 69 8.41 -7.55 13.57
CA THR A 69 9.85 -7.31 13.49
C THR A 69 10.15 -6.66 12.15
N VAL A 70 10.32 -5.34 12.15
CA VAL A 70 10.99 -4.64 11.05
C VAL A 70 12.41 -5.21 10.98
N VAL A 71 12.63 -6.16 10.06
CA VAL A 71 13.97 -6.59 9.70
C VAL A 71 14.61 -5.41 9.00
N LYS A 72 15.45 -4.66 9.72
CA LYS A 72 16.36 -3.71 9.10
C LYS A 72 17.19 -4.50 8.08
N PRO A 73 17.34 -4.03 6.82
CA PRO A 73 18.41 -4.55 6.00
C PRO A 73 19.71 -4.27 6.75
N ASP A 74 20.35 -5.34 7.23
CA ASP A 74 21.65 -5.26 7.87
C ASP A 74 22.60 -4.53 6.92
N ALA A 75 23.29 -3.54 7.48
CA ALA A 75 24.42 -2.92 6.83
C ALA A 75 25.51 -3.99 6.67
N LEU A 76 25.68 -4.48 5.46
CA LEU A 76 26.88 -5.19 5.00
C LEU A 76 27.35 -4.57 3.69
#